data_AF-A0AAV4BDX3-F1
#
_entry.id   AF-A0AAV4BDX3-F1
#
_cell.length_a   1.000
_cell.length_b   1.000
_cell.length_c   1.000
_cell.angle_alpha   90.00
_cell.angle_beta   90.00
_cell.angle_gamma   90.00
#
_symmetry.space_group_name_H-M   'P 1'
#
loop_
_entity.id
_entity.type
_entity.pdbx_description
1 polymer ?
#
loop_
_entity_poly.entity_id
_entity_poly.type
_entity_poly.pdbx_seq_one_letter_code
_entity_poly.pdbx_strand_id
1 'polypeptide(L)'
;MNRSSTESAEEIELLERYPHFKTYKACQSKAFMTGSFTLLMGTACSFLVMDHWFQKFKPTISKNWLIAGPILVGTLSAYGVTMGQTIRCQNMWMAMEDRHSVITSAQERLEERLREEEES
;
A
#
# COMPACT_ATOMS: atom_id res chain seq x y z
N MET A 1 -21.44 15.83 18.99
CA MET A 1 -20.42 14.85 19.41
C MET A 1 -19.73 14.38 18.15
N ASN A 2 -18.47 14.80 17.98
CA ASN A 2 -17.78 14.80 16.68
C ASN A 2 -17.11 13.45 16.40
N ARG A 3 -17.26 12.96 15.16
CA ARG A 3 -16.63 11.74 14.61
C ARG A 3 -15.13 11.62 14.92
N SER A 4 -14.42 12.75 14.98
CA SER A 4 -13.00 12.81 15.31
C SER A 4 -12.65 12.33 16.72
N SER A 5 -13.55 12.51 17.70
CA SER A 5 -13.30 12.06 19.08
C SER A 5 -13.51 10.55 19.22
N THR A 6 -14.42 9.97 18.43
CA THR A 6 -14.66 8.53 18.38
C THR A 6 -13.49 7.80 17.71
N GLU A 7 -12.96 8.36 16.62
CA GLU A 7 -11.83 7.79 15.87
C GLU A 7 -10.54 7.71 16.72
N SER A 8 -10.29 8.72 17.56
CA SER A 8 -9.15 8.70 18.48
C SER A 8 -9.31 7.68 19.62
N ALA A 9 -10.54 7.42 20.09
CA ALA A 9 -10.77 6.48 21.19
C ALA A 9 -10.59 5.02 20.72
N GLU A 10 -11.11 4.70 19.54
CA GLU A 10 -10.94 3.38 18.92
C GLU A 10 -9.47 3.10 18.57
N GLU A 11 -8.74 4.14 18.14
CA GLU A 11 -7.30 4.03 17.89
C GLU A 11 -6.50 3.74 19.18
N ILE A 12 -6.87 4.34 20.31
CA ILE A 12 -6.23 4.06 21.60
C ILE A 12 -6.47 2.60 22.03
N GLU A 13 -7.70 2.09 21.92
CA GLU A 13 -7.99 0.66 22.20
C GLU A 13 -7.21 -0.29 21.28
N LEU A 14 -7.07 0.06 19.99
CA LEU A 14 -6.29 -0.74 19.03
C LEU A 14 -4.78 -0.72 19.35
N LEU A 15 -4.25 0.41 19.83
CA LEU A 15 -2.85 0.53 20.23
C LEU A 15 -2.55 -0.23 21.53
N GLU A 16 -3.51 -0.34 22.45
CA GLU A 16 -3.40 -1.20 23.63
C GLU A 16 -3.45 -2.68 23.25
N ARG A 17 -4.33 -3.05 22.31
CA ARG A 17 -4.45 -4.43 21.83
C ARG A 17 -3.25 -4.86 20.98
N TYR A 18 -2.71 -3.94 20.17
CA TYR A 18 -1.63 -4.20 19.20
C TYR A 18 -0.50 -3.18 19.37
N PRO A 19 0.52 -3.45 20.21
CA PRO A 19 1.57 -2.49 20.54
C PRO A 19 2.43 -2.08 19.32
N HIS A 20 2.45 -2.91 18.27
CA HIS A 20 3.18 -2.68 17.02
C HIS A 20 2.33 -2.03 15.91
N PHE A 21 1.07 -1.69 16.19
CA PHE A 21 0.20 -1.03 15.21
C PHE A 21 0.66 0.41 14.90
N LYS A 22 1.24 1.12 15.87
CA LYS A 22 1.82 2.47 15.63
C LYS A 22 2.93 2.46 14.56
N THR A 23 3.76 1.41 14.56
CA THR A 23 4.85 1.24 13.59
C THR A 23 4.30 0.93 12.20
N TYR A 24 3.21 0.16 12.11
CA TYR A 24 2.48 -0.04 10.86
C TYR A 24 1.93 1.28 10.31
N LYS A 25 1.24 2.08 11.14
CA LYS A 25 0.66 3.37 10.69
C LYS A 25 1.73 4.35 10.20
N ALA A 26 2.88 4.42 10.89
CA ALA A 26 4.01 5.24 10.45
C ALA A 26 4.60 4.76 9.11
N CYS A 27 4.65 3.45 8.88
CA CYS A 27 5.07 2.88 7.61
C CYS A 27 4.05 3.15 6.49
N GLN A 28 2.76 3.02 6.80
CA GLN A 28 1.66 3.25 5.85
C GLN A 28 1.58 4.70 5.40
N SER A 29 1.71 5.67 6.31
CA SER A 29 1.72 7.09 5.94
C SER A 29 2.93 7.45 5.07
N LYS A 30 4.09 6.84 5.34
CA LYS A 30 5.29 6.97 4.50
C LYS A 30 5.10 6.34 3.12
N ALA A 31 4.47 5.17 3.05
CA ALA A 31 4.12 4.51 1.79
C ALA A 31 3.17 5.38 0.95
N PHE A 32 2.15 5.97 1.60
CA PHE A 32 1.23 6.91 0.97
C PHE A 32 1.95 8.15 0.43
N MET A 33 2.76 8.83 1.25
CA MET A 33 3.54 10.00 0.81
C MET A 33 4.46 9.67 -0.37
N THR A 34 5.10 8.49 -0.34
CA THR A 34 5.94 8.02 -1.43
C THR A 34 5.12 7.82 -2.70
N GLY A 35 3.96 7.16 -2.61
CA GLY A 35 3.03 6.98 -3.72
C GLY A 35 2.54 8.29 -4.32
N SER A 36 2.15 9.26 -3.49
CA SER A 36 1.75 10.60 -3.93
C SER A 36 2.89 11.33 -4.65
N PHE A 37 4.12 11.23 -4.14
CA PHE A 37 5.27 11.83 -4.79
C PHE A 37 5.57 11.17 -6.14
N THR A 38 5.51 9.84 -6.21
CA THR A 38 5.66 9.09 -7.46
C THR A 38 4.57 9.44 -8.48
N LEU A 39 3.33 9.64 -8.05
CA LEU A 39 2.23 10.09 -8.92
C LEU A 39 2.57 11.45 -9.55
N LEU A 40 2.91 12.44 -8.72
CA LEU A 40 3.18 13.80 -9.18
C LEU A 40 4.40 13.86 -10.10
N MET A 41 5.50 13.23 -9.70
CA MET A 41 6.71 13.19 -10.53
C MET A 41 6.50 12.36 -11.79
N GLY A 42 5.84 11.21 -11.70
CA GLY A 42 5.57 10.33 -12.83
C GLY A 42 4.66 10.98 -13.89
N THR A 43 3.59 11.64 -13.45
CA THR A 43 2.71 12.42 -14.35
C THR A 43 3.45 13.60 -14.98
N ALA A 44 4.20 14.38 -14.20
CA ALA A 44 4.94 15.53 -14.70
C ALA A 44 6.01 15.13 -15.73
N CYS A 45 6.84 14.12 -15.42
CA CYS A 45 7.85 13.62 -16.34
C CYS A 45 7.21 13.06 -17.63
N SER A 46 6.14 12.27 -17.49
CA SER A 46 5.44 11.71 -18.65
C SER A 46 4.83 12.80 -19.54
N PHE A 47 4.28 13.85 -18.94
CA PHE A 47 3.72 14.98 -19.67
C PHE A 47 4.80 15.72 -20.47
N LEU A 48 5.97 16.01 -19.87
CA LEU A 48 7.07 16.68 -20.57
C LEU A 48 7.59 15.85 -21.75
N VAL A 49 7.72 14.53 -21.57
CA VAL A 49 8.13 13.62 -22.65
C VAL A 49 7.10 13.59 -23.75
N MET A 50 5.82 13.48 -23.41
CA MET A 50 4.74 13.49 -24.40
C MET A 50 4.68 14.83 -25.14
N ASP A 51 4.76 15.97 -24.45
CA ASP A 51 4.73 17.30 -25.09
C ASP A 51 5.90 17.48 -26.07
N HIS A 52 7.12 17.11 -25.66
CA HIS A 52 8.28 17.18 -26.54
C HIS A 52 8.12 16.28 -27.78
N TRP A 53 7.60 15.06 -27.60
CA TRP A 53 7.35 14.14 -28.70
C TRP A 53 6.25 14.64 -29.66
N PHE A 54 5.16 15.21 -29.11
CA PHE A 54 4.09 15.81 -29.90
C PHE A 54 4.55 17.02 -30.71
N GLN A 55 5.40 17.89 -30.14
CA GLN A 55 5.99 19.00 -30.88
C GLN A 55 6.87 18.54 -32.04
N LYS A 56 7.62 17.44 -31.86
CA LYS A 56 8.55 16.91 -32.85
C LYS A 56 7.87 16.13 -33.99
N PHE A 57 6.91 15.27 -33.66
CA PHE A 57 6.28 14.37 -34.64
C PHE A 57 4.91 14.84 -35.14
N LYS A 58 4.34 15.90 -34.54
CA LYS A 58 3.02 16.46 -34.85
C LYS A 58 1.95 15.40 -35.20
N PRO A 59 1.76 14.37 -34.36
CA PRO A 59 0.77 13.33 -34.63
C PRO A 59 -0.65 13.91 -34.63
N THR A 60 -1.52 13.41 -35.51
CA THR A 60 -2.95 13.78 -35.63
C THR A 60 -3.80 13.22 -34.48
N ILE A 61 -3.27 13.20 -33.26
CA ILE A 61 -3.96 12.67 -32.08
C ILE A 61 -4.66 13.82 -31.36
N SER A 62 -5.84 13.54 -30.79
CA SER A 62 -6.61 14.51 -29.99
C SER A 62 -5.81 15.03 -28.79
N LYS A 63 -5.85 16.35 -28.55
CA LYS A 63 -5.23 17.00 -27.38
C LYS A 63 -5.62 16.37 -26.05
N ASN A 64 -6.80 15.73 -25.97
CA ASN A 64 -7.26 15.05 -24.75
C ASN A 64 -6.33 13.89 -24.36
N TRP A 65 -5.69 13.23 -25.33
CA TRP A 65 -4.76 12.13 -25.09
C TRP A 65 -3.45 12.60 -24.45
N LEU A 66 -3.03 13.85 -24.74
CA LEU A 66 -1.84 14.46 -24.16
C LEU A 66 -1.94 14.62 -22.64
N ILE A 67 -3.17 14.76 -22.12
CA ILE A 67 -3.45 14.92 -20.68
C ILE A 67 -3.84 13.58 -20.06
N ALA A 68 -4.68 12.80 -20.73
CA ALA A 68 -5.13 11.50 -20.22
C ALA A 68 -3.99 10.49 -20.12
N GLY A 69 -3.08 10.45 -21.09
CA GLY A 69 -1.95 9.51 -21.13
C GLY A 69 -1.05 9.61 -19.89
N PRO A 70 -0.50 10.79 -19.57
CA PRO A 70 0.35 10.98 -18.39
C PRO A 70 -0.37 10.65 -17.08
N ILE A 71 -1.65 11.02 -16.95
CA ILE A 71 -2.45 10.74 -15.74
C ILE A 71 -2.62 9.23 -15.55
N LEU A 72 -2.96 8.50 -16.61
CA LEU A 72 -3.11 7.04 -16.55
C LEU A 72 -1.79 6.35 -16.17
N VAL A 73 -0.69 6.74 -16.82
CA VAL A 73 0.66 6.20 -16.53
C VAL A 73 1.08 6.53 -15.10
N GLY A 74 0.88 7.77 -14.66
CA GLY A 74 1.17 8.19 -13.30
C GLY A 74 0.36 7.42 -12.26
N THR A 75 -0.93 7.19 -12.52
CA THR A 75 -1.81 6.47 -11.58
C THR A 75 -1.42 5.01 -11.45
N LEU A 76 -1.17 4.33 -12.56
CA LEU A 76 -0.76 2.91 -12.56
C LEU A 76 0.59 2.72 -11.89
N SER A 77 1.57 3.60 -12.18
CA SER A 77 2.89 3.55 -11.55
C SER A 77 2.82 3.86 -10.05
N ALA A 78 2.08 4.88 -9.64
CA ALA A 78 1.87 5.21 -8.24
C ALA A 78 1.15 4.09 -7.49
N TYR A 79 0.15 3.45 -8.10
CA TYR A 79 -0.56 2.32 -7.52
C TYR A 79 0.39 1.15 -7.27
N GLY A 80 1.19 0.75 -8.26
CA GLY A 80 2.15 -0.34 -8.12
C GLY A 80 3.18 -0.09 -7.00
N VAL A 81 3.74 1.12 -6.93
CA VAL A 81 4.68 1.50 -5.87
C VAL A 81 4.00 1.50 -4.49
N THR A 82 2.80 2.06 -4.40
CA THR A 82 2.05 2.14 -3.14
C THR A 82 1.67 0.75 -2.64
N MET A 83 1.23 -0.14 -3.55
CA MET A 83 0.84 -1.50 -3.23
C MET A 83 2.04 -2.30 -2.71
N GLY A 84 3.18 -2.24 -3.41
CA GLY A 84 4.41 -2.90 -2.99
C GLY A 84 4.92 -2.43 -1.62
N GLN A 85 4.88 -1.12 -1.35
CA GLN A 85 5.27 -0.59 -0.04
C GLN A 85 4.28 -0.99 1.06
N THR A 86 2.98 -0.99 0.76
CA THR A 86 1.94 -1.42 1.71
C THR A 86 2.11 -2.88 2.11
N ILE A 87 2.36 -3.79 1.16
CA ILE A 87 2.63 -5.21 1.47
C ILE A 87 3.84 -5.35 2.40
N ARG A 88 4.90 -4.56 2.18
CA ARG A 88 6.09 -4.61 3.04
C ARG A 88 5.81 -4.14 4.46
N CYS A 89 5.04 -3.07 4.61
CA CYS A 89 4.59 -2.59 5.92
C CYS A 89 3.72 -3.66 6.61
N GLN A 90 2.82 -4.31 5.88
CA GLN A 90 1.97 -5.37 6.41
C GLN A 90 2.80 -6.59 6.85
N ASN A 91 3.73 -7.06 6.01
CA ASN A 91 4.57 -8.21 6.34
C ASN A 91 5.45 -7.95 7.57
N MET A 92 6.00 -6.74 7.69
CA MET A 92 6.75 -6.33 8.87
C MET A 92 5.86 -6.36 10.13
N TRP A 93 4.64 -5.81 10.04
CA TRP A 93 3.73 -5.81 11.17
C TRP A 93 3.33 -7.23 11.59
N MET A 94 2.98 -8.09 10.64
CA MET A 94 2.65 -9.50 10.90
C MET A 94 3.82 -10.25 11.58
N ALA A 95 5.06 -10.04 11.14
CA ALA A 95 6.24 -10.65 11.76
C ALA A 95 6.51 -10.17 13.20
N MET A 96 6.12 -8.93 13.52
CA MET A 96 6.23 -8.41 14.90
C MET A 96 5.07 -8.89 15.79
N GLU A 97 3.90 -9.08 15.20
CA GLU A 97 2.68 -9.50 15.89
C GLU A 97 2.54 -11.04 15.97
N ASP A 98 3.49 -11.82 15.44
CA ASP A 98 3.33 -13.27 15.23
C ASP A 98 3.10 -14.09 16.51
N ARG A 99 3.42 -13.50 17.67
CA ARG A 99 3.07 -14.03 19.01
C ARG A 99 1.56 -13.98 19.32
N HIS A 100 0.80 -13.12 18.64
CA HIS A 100 -0.64 -12.90 18.78
C HIS A 100 -1.41 -13.14 17.47
N SER A 101 -0.75 -13.62 16.40
CA SER A 101 -1.40 -13.83 15.11
C SER A 101 -2.29 -15.08 15.16
N VAL A 102 -3.53 -14.96 14.66
CA VAL A 102 -4.47 -16.09 14.53
C VAL A 102 -3.88 -17.21 13.65
N ILE A 103 -2.97 -16.85 12.74
CA ILE A 103 -2.27 -17.76 11.83
C ILE A 103 -1.38 -18.73 12.60
N THR A 104 -0.62 -18.26 13.61
CA THR A 104 0.17 -19.14 14.49
C THR A 104 -0.71 -20.21 15.12
N SER A 105 -1.86 -19.84 15.68
CA SER A 105 -2.80 -20.80 16.27
C SER A 105 -3.40 -21.79 15.26
N ALA A 106 -3.48 -21.41 13.98
CA ALA A 106 -3.96 -22.27 12.90
C ALA A 106 -2.87 -23.22 12.43
N GLN A 107 -1.61 -22.76 12.43
CA GLN A 107 -0.45 -23.54 12.06
C GLN A 107 -0.10 -24.57 13.14
N GLU A 108 -0.14 -24.20 14.42
CA GLU A 108 -0.03 -25.14 15.54
C GLU A 108 -1.11 -26.23 15.46
N ARG A 109 -2.38 -25.86 15.20
CA ARG A 109 -3.47 -26.82 15.01
C ARG A 109 -3.29 -27.73 13.79
N LEU A 110 -2.64 -27.25 12.73
CA LEU A 110 -2.32 -28.05 11.56
C LEU A 110 -1.17 -29.02 11.85
N GLU A 111 -0.12 -28.54 12.51
CA GLU A 111 1.01 -29.36 12.96
C GLU A 111 0.56 -30.47 13.92
N GLU A 112 -0.35 -30.17 14.87
CA GLU A 112 -0.97 -31.18 15.73
C GLU A 112 -1.69 -32.26 14.92
N ARG A 113 -2.52 -31.88 13.95
CA ARG A 113 -3.24 -32.85 13.11
C ARG A 113 -2.32 -33.71 12.25
N LEU A 114 -1.25 -33.14 11.70
CA LEU A 114 -0.25 -33.91 10.95
C LEU A 114 0.46 -34.92 11.85
N ARG A 115 0.72 -34.55 13.11
CA ARG A 115 1.33 -35.43 14.10
C ARG A 115 0.41 -36.59 14.50
N GLU A 116 -0.89 -36.32 14.63
CA GLU A 116 -1.92 -37.35 14.87
C GLU A 116 -2.04 -38.34 13.70
N GLU A 117 -1.90 -37.87 12.45
CA GLU A 117 -1.88 -38.75 11.26
C GLU A 117 -0.62 -39.61 11.17
N GLU A 118 0.53 -39.14 11.68
CA GLU A 118 1.80 -39.88 11.66
C GLU A 118 1.88 -40.95 12.77
N GLU A 119 1.13 -40.80 13.86
CA GLU A 119 1.02 -41.79 14.95
C GLU A 119 -0.05 -42.87 14.73
N SER A 120 -0.93 -42.72 13.73
CA SER A 120 -2.00 -43.69 13.39
C SER A 120 -1.60 -44.72 12.33
#